data_AF-A0A9X4P2E8-F1
#
_entry.id   AF-A0A9X4P2E8-F1
#
_cell.length_a   1.000
_cell.length_b   1.000
_cell.length_c   1.000
_cell.angle_alpha   90.00
_cell.angle_beta   90.00
_cell.angle_gamma   90.00
#
_symmetry.space_group_name_H-M   'P 1'
#
loop_
_entity.id
_entity.type
_entity.pdbx_description
1 polymer ?
#
loop_
_entity_poly.entity_id
_entity_poly.type
_entity_poly.pdbx_seq_one_letter_code
_entity_poly.pdbx_strand_id
1 'polypeptide(L)' 'ETLNKKSGLQGLVGSSDVRDVCNKLEKGNKDAKFALTMYVKRIAKYIVSYANELEGKVDAIVFTAGVGENQNY' A
#
# COMPACT_ATOMS: atom_id res chain seq x y z
N GLU A 1 -12.59 -15.05 9.78
CA GLU A 1 -11.18 -15.36 9.41
C GLU A 1 -10.73 -14.74 8.08
N THR A 2 -11.48 -14.90 6.99
CA THR A 2 -11.03 -14.53 5.63
C THR A 2 -10.54 -13.08 5.50
N LEU A 3 -11.30 -12.09 5.97
CA LEU A 3 -10.94 -10.68 5.83
C LEU A 3 -9.71 -10.27 6.65
N ASN A 4 -9.55 -10.85 7.85
CA ASN A 4 -8.49 -10.45 8.78
C ASN A 4 -7.19 -11.24 8.63
N LYS A 5 -7.23 -12.45 8.04
CA LYS A 5 -6.08 -13.37 7.99
C LYS A 5 -5.71 -13.85 6.59
N LYS A 6 -6.63 -13.78 5.62
CA LYS A 6 -6.43 -14.36 4.27
C LYS A 6 -6.65 -13.35 3.14
N SER A 7 -6.68 -12.05 3.45
CA SER A 7 -6.96 -10.96 2.49
C SER A 7 -5.77 -10.01 2.35
N GLY A 8 -5.95 -8.92 1.61
CA GLY A 8 -4.89 -7.93 1.38
C GLY A 8 -3.72 -8.52 0.58
N LEU A 9 -2.50 -8.06 0.88
CA LEU A 9 -1.29 -8.58 0.23
C LEU A 9 -1.12 -10.09 0.45
N GLN A 10 -1.49 -10.60 1.64
CA GLN A 10 -1.44 -12.04 1.91
C GLN A 10 -2.32 -12.83 0.94
N GLY A 11 -3.54 -12.34 0.68
CA GLY A 11 -4.48 -13.01 -0.22
C GLY A 11 -4.08 -12.93 -1.70
N LEU A 12 -3.37 -11.87 -2.10
CA LEU A 12 -3.00 -11.65 -3.50
C LEU A 12 -1.63 -12.25 -3.87
N VAL A 13 -0.67 -12.19 -2.95
CA VAL A 13 0.74 -12.51 -3.23
C VAL A 13 1.34 -13.50 -2.23
N GLY A 14 0.55 -14.00 -1.28
CA GLY A 14 0.98 -14.98 -0.29
C GLY A 14 1.90 -14.45 0.80
N SER A 15 2.10 -13.13 0.91
CA SER A 15 2.80 -12.49 2.03
C SER A 15 2.08 -11.20 2.44
N SER A 16 1.93 -10.98 3.74
CA SER A 16 1.49 -9.70 4.31
C SER A 16 2.64 -8.70 4.52
N ASP A 17 3.90 -9.13 4.38
CA ASP A 17 5.06 -8.24 4.50
C ASP A 17 5.31 -7.54 3.15
N VAL A 18 5.25 -6.21 3.16
CA VAL A 18 5.45 -5.39 1.96
C VAL A 18 6.84 -5.61 1.37
N ARG A 19 7.88 -5.85 2.19
CA ARG A 19 9.26 -6.06 1.73
C ARG A 19 9.35 -7.31 0.85
N ASP A 20 8.70 -8.39 1.26
CA ASP A 20 8.64 -9.63 0.48
C ASP A 20 7.92 -9.43 -0.84
N VAL A 21 6.83 -8.66 -0.83
CA VAL A 21 6.06 -8.36 -2.05
C VAL A 21 6.91 -7.55 -3.03
N CYS A 22 7.73 -6.63 -2.53
CA CYS A 22 8.62 -5.83 -3.38
C CYS A 22 9.79 -6.64 -3.94
N ASN A 23 10.39 -7.52 -3.14
CA ASN A 23 11.37 -8.49 -3.64
C ASN A 23 10.76 -9.37 -4.76
N LYS A 24 9.48 -9.74 -4.66
CA LYS A 24 8.78 -10.46 -5.74
C LYS A 24 8.54 -9.58 -6.97
N LEU A 25 8.20 -8.31 -6.78
CA LEU A 25 8.04 -7.33 -7.87
C LEU A 25 9.35 -7.18 -8.66
N GLU A 26 10.48 -7.01 -7.98
CA GLU A 26 11.81 -6.89 -8.61
C GLU A 26 12.17 -8.12 -9.43
N LYS A 27 11.72 -9.29 -9.00
CA LYS A 27 11.85 -10.57 -9.73
C LYS A 27 10.83 -10.72 -10.87
N GLY A 28 10.07 -9.68 -11.21
CA GLY A 28 9.12 -9.67 -12.32
C GLY A 28 7.75 -10.30 -12.02
N ASN A 29 7.41 -10.52 -10.75
CA ASN A 29 6.12 -11.12 -10.39
C ASN A 29 4.97 -10.13 -10.71
N LYS A 30 4.06 -10.54 -11.61
CA LYS A 30 2.94 -9.72 -12.06
C LYS A 30 1.87 -9.53 -10.98
N ASP A 31 1.64 -10.52 -10.13
CA ASP A 31 0.67 -10.42 -9.03
C ASP A 31 1.16 -9.47 -7.94
N ALA A 32 2.48 -9.44 -7.69
CA ALA A 32 3.10 -8.46 -6.81
C ALA A 32 2.91 -7.03 -7.33
N LYS A 33 3.13 -6.83 -8.65
CA LYS A 33 2.86 -5.54 -9.29
C LYS A 33 1.39 -5.14 -9.16
N PHE A 34 0.48 -6.05 -9.43
CA PHE A 34 -0.95 -5.80 -9.30
C PHE A 34 -1.36 -5.44 -7.87
N ALA A 35 -0.89 -6.23 -6.89
CA ALA A 35 -1.19 -6.04 -5.48
C ALA A 35 -0.66 -4.71 -4.94
N LEU A 36 0.60 -4.37 -5.23
CA LEU A 36 1.19 -3.08 -4.85
C LEU A 36 0.48 -1.91 -5.53
N THR A 37 0.07 -2.06 -6.78
CA THR A 37 -0.74 -1.04 -7.48
C THR A 37 -2.07 -0.81 -6.76
N MET A 38 -2.77 -1.87 -6.35
CA MET A 38 -4.01 -1.73 -5.58
C MET A 38 -3.78 -1.10 -4.21
N TYR A 39 -2.70 -1.51 -3.52
CA TYR A 39 -2.29 -0.97 -2.22
C TYR A 39 -2.05 0.55 -2.30
N VAL A 40 -1.22 1.01 -3.23
CA VAL A 40 -0.92 2.44 -3.44
C VAL A 40 -2.16 3.22 -3.87
N LYS A 41 -2.98 2.68 -4.79
CA LYS A 41 -4.23 3.33 -5.21
C LYS A 41 -5.18 3.56 -4.05
N ARG A 42 -5.29 2.60 -3.11
CA ARG A 42 -6.14 2.74 -1.93
C ARG A 42 -5.64 3.86 -1.01
N ILE A 43 -4.33 3.94 -0.77
CA ILE A 43 -3.71 5.01 0.02
C ILE A 43 -3.97 6.38 -0.63
N ALA A 44 -3.69 6.51 -1.94
CA ALA A 44 -3.91 7.75 -2.67
C ALA A 44 -5.38 8.20 -2.63
N LYS A 45 -6.33 7.26 -2.73
CA LYS A 45 -7.76 7.56 -2.59
C LYS A 45 -8.11 8.17 -1.23
N TYR A 46 -7.52 7.66 -0.14
CA TYR A 46 -7.73 8.22 1.20
C TYR A 46 -7.11 9.61 1.34
N ILE A 47 -5.89 9.81 0.84
CA ILE A 47 -5.23 11.12 0.81
C ILE A 47 -6.12 12.15 0.09
N VAL A 48 -6.62 11.81 -1.10
CA VAL A 48 -7.50 12.71 -1.86
C VAL A 48 -8.83 12.97 -1.15
N SER A 49 -9.42 11.97 -0.52
CA SER A 49 -10.64 12.14 0.28
C SER A 49 -10.44 13.17 1.39
N TYR A 50 -9.36 13.02 2.17
CA TYR A 50 -9.07 13.93 3.27
C TYR A 50 -8.62 15.32 2.79
N ALA A 51 -7.87 15.40 1.69
CA ALA A 51 -7.54 16.68 1.07
C ALA A 51 -8.80 17.45 0.63
N ASN A 52 -9.80 16.75 0.08
CA ASN A 52 -11.07 17.36 -0.29
C ASN A 52 -11.86 17.83 0.93
N GLU A 53 -11.87 17.06 2.02
CA GLU A 53 -12.51 17.46 3.30
C GLU A 53 -11.85 18.71 3.89
N LEU A 54 -10.57 18.95 3.60
CA LEU A 54 -9.82 20.15 3.99
C LEU A 54 -9.91 21.29 2.95
N GLU A 55 -10.85 21.23 2.02
CA GLU A 55 -11.01 22.21 0.93
C GLU A 55 -9.73 22.43 0.11
N GLY A 56 -8.91 21.39 -0.03
CA GLY A 56 -7.63 21.43 -0.73
C GLY A 56 -6.50 22.13 0.03
N LYS A 57 -6.73 22.62 1.25
CA LYS A 57 -5.72 23.27 2.09
C LYS A 57 -4.98 22.23 2.92
N VAL A 58 -3.90 21.69 2.36
CA VAL A 58 -3.06 20.67 3.01
C VAL A 58 -1.65 21.23 3.20
N ASP A 59 -1.24 21.45 4.44
CA ASP A 59 0.12 21.91 4.76
C ASP A 59 1.16 20.80 4.61
N ALA A 60 0.79 19.55 4.96
CA ALA A 60 1.69 18.42 4.91
C ALA A 60 0.94 17.08 4.78
N ILE A 61 1.64 16.07 4.26
CA ILE A 61 1.25 14.66 4.33
C ILE A 61 2.36 13.93 5.09
N VAL A 62 1.98 13.22 6.16
CA VAL A 62 2.93 12.50 7.01
C VAL A 62 2.86 11.01 6.74
N PHE A 63 4.00 10.42 6.37
CA PHE A 63 4.18 8.97 6.32
C PHE A 63 4.90 8.50 7.58
N THR A 64 4.40 7.44 8.20
CA THR A 64 4.93 6.89 9.46
C THR A 64 4.70 5.38 9.53
N ALA A 65 5.14 4.76 10.62
CA ALA A 65 5.17 3.33 10.88
C ALA A 65 6.08 2.56 9.91
N GLY A 66 6.21 1.26 10.13
CA GLY A 66 7.21 0.44 9.44
C GLY A 66 7.22 0.59 7.92
N VAL A 67 6.06 0.56 7.26
CA VAL A 67 5.98 0.72 5.79
C VAL A 67 6.29 2.16 5.36
N GLY A 68 5.68 3.16 6.01
CA GLY A 68 5.85 4.56 5.64
C GLY A 68 7.25 5.10 5.89
N GLU A 69 7.99 4.53 6.85
CA GLU A 69 9.34 4.96 7.24
C GLU A 69 10.45 4.24 6.47
N ASN A 70 10.20 3.02 5.97
CA ASN A 70 11.27 2.14 5.46
C ASN A 70 11.11 1.71 4.00
N GLN A 71 10.03 2.08 3.31
CA GLN A 71 9.88 1.76 1.89
C GLN A 71 10.38 2.92 1.02
N ASN A 72 11.65 2.81 0.64
CA ASN A 72 12.28 3.66 -0.36
C ASN A 72 12.41 2.81 -1.63
N TYR A 73 11.41 2.83 -2.52
CA TYR A 73 11.60 2.31 -3.87
C TYR A 73 12.23 3.41 -4.73
#